data_AF-A0A1R2B2N5-F1
#
_entry.id   AF-A0A1R2B2N5-F1
#
_cell.length_a   1.000
_cell.length_b   1.000
_cell.length_c   1.000
_cell.angle_alpha   90.00
_cell.angle_beta   90.00
_cell.angle_gamma   90.00
#
_symmetry.space_group_name_H-M   'P 1'
#
loop_
_entity.id
_entity.type
_entity.pdbx_description
1 polymer ?
#
loop_
_entity_poly.entity_id
_entity_poly.type
_entity_poly.pdbx_seq_one_letter_code
_entity_poly.pdbx_strand_id
1 'polypeptide(L)'
;MPVQKKKRSKTKVSRSENPKAKDKHKEEKKIQINHSSPKKKEALHIGKIAPLNILEQQTLFFNTNCLINPILLYPEGSNLIGYTEKFQPHNQYLNAAINILENGLLDYKSESNFYQSEYSNLSQSKTLEEFQVYLDTLGIRNTVEIIFSPSAIAPTAVTHNPKTLVSQITVGLPISYCKERIQGVMNHEIGTHLLRTLNERKQIWYKKRDKYGLGAYIETEEGLASLHTMLDSAFSGRRKPYLWRAALHYYSSYYASMCSFVELYQRLDRYMDDPVKRFKEVLRVKRGISNTGLPGGCYKDQVYLSGAIKILQRRKDIDFYKLYCGKLSLEDLFRQEILDLCDLSDIKIPVFLSDIQKYKQALDYIARTNGVE
;
A
#
# COMPACT_ATOMS: atom_id res chain seq x y z
N MET A 1 83.78 -56.98 -3.79
CA MET A 1 84.20 -58.40 -3.68
C MET A 1 83.54 -58.98 -2.43
N PRO A 2 83.17 -60.27 -2.35
CA PRO A 2 82.49 -61.10 -3.35
C PRO A 2 81.38 -62.01 -2.74
N VAL A 3 80.72 -62.78 -3.61
CA VAL A 3 80.09 -64.11 -3.42
C VAL A 3 78.65 -64.28 -2.87
N GLN A 4 77.82 -64.66 -3.82
CA GLN A 4 76.58 -65.48 -3.84
C GLN A 4 76.37 -66.56 -2.75
N LYS A 5 75.11 -66.90 -2.47
CA LYS A 5 74.58 -68.28 -2.65
C LYS A 5 73.04 -68.35 -2.70
N LYS A 6 72.57 -69.25 -3.58
CA LYS A 6 71.19 -69.55 -4.00
C LYS A 6 70.56 -70.71 -3.20
N LYS A 7 69.21 -70.79 -3.27
CA LYS A 7 68.28 -71.95 -3.49
C LYS A 7 67.16 -72.01 -2.42
N ARG A 8 65.87 -71.80 -2.77
CA ARG A 8 64.86 -72.73 -3.39
C ARG A 8 64.63 -73.98 -2.51
N SER A 9 63.43 -74.50 -2.21
CA SER A 9 62.04 -74.34 -2.68
C SER A 9 61.18 -75.46 -2.03
N LYS A 10 59.88 -75.27 -1.71
CA LYS A 10 58.65 -75.97 -2.23
C LYS A 10 57.65 -76.22 -1.07
N THR A 11 56.33 -76.45 -1.17
CA THR A 11 55.15 -76.10 -2.02
C THR A 11 53.91 -76.81 -1.40
N LYS A 12 52.69 -76.32 -1.70
CA LYS A 12 51.30 -76.92 -1.64
C LYS A 12 50.45 -76.44 -0.45
N VAL A 13 49.39 -75.62 -0.57
CA VAL A 13 48.14 -75.54 -1.40
C VAL A 13 46.99 -76.41 -0.86
N SER A 14 45.88 -75.80 -0.40
CA SER A 14 44.54 -75.94 -1.03
C SER A 14 43.40 -75.12 -0.36
N ARG A 15 42.70 -74.35 -1.22
CA ARG A 15 41.25 -74.02 -1.37
C ARG A 15 40.39 -73.71 -0.12
N SER A 16 39.78 -72.53 0.06
CA SER A 16 38.84 -71.71 -0.74
C SER A 16 37.40 -72.25 -0.84
N GLU A 17 36.43 -71.51 -0.28
CA GLU A 17 35.09 -71.28 -0.84
C GLU A 17 34.41 -70.09 -0.13
N ASN A 18 33.69 -69.29 -0.89
CA ASN A 18 32.90 -68.07 -0.59
C ASN A 18 31.55 -68.31 -1.32
N PRO A 19 30.34 -67.79 -0.97
CA PRO A 19 30.07 -66.34 -0.99
C PRO A 19 28.77 -65.77 -0.29
N LYS A 20 28.66 -64.42 -0.28
CA LYS A 20 27.46 -63.54 -0.52
C LYS A 20 26.32 -63.35 0.53
N ALA A 21 26.13 -62.08 0.95
CA ALA A 21 25.00 -61.15 0.65
C ALA A 21 24.20 -60.47 1.80
N LYS A 22 24.08 -59.13 1.65
CA LYS A 22 22.98 -58.17 1.94
C LYS A 22 22.66 -57.61 3.36
N ASP A 23 22.59 -56.27 3.36
CA ASP A 23 21.55 -55.34 3.89
C ASP A 23 21.90 -54.29 4.99
N LYS A 24 21.80 -53.02 4.54
CA LYS A 24 21.18 -51.79 5.10
C LYS A 24 21.53 -51.17 6.48
N HIS A 25 21.47 -49.82 6.43
CA HIS A 25 21.42 -48.78 7.48
C HIS A 25 22.71 -48.48 8.25
N LYS A 26 23.00 -47.28 8.76
CA LYS A 26 22.67 -45.85 8.52
C LYS A 26 23.49 -45.15 9.62
N GLU A 27 24.35 -44.16 9.34
CA GLU A 27 24.75 -43.21 10.39
C GLU A 27 25.26 -41.88 9.83
N GLU A 28 24.59 -40.82 10.28
CA GLU A 28 24.61 -39.45 9.78
C GLU A 28 25.74 -38.65 10.43
N LYS A 29 26.48 -37.89 9.63
CA LYS A 29 27.57 -37.00 10.06
C LYS A 29 27.04 -35.61 10.43
N LYS A 30 27.45 -35.16 11.63
CA LYS A 30 27.51 -33.81 12.20
C LYS A 30 27.12 -32.64 11.27
N ILE A 31 26.03 -31.96 11.67
CA ILE A 31 25.56 -30.69 11.09
C ILE A 31 26.41 -29.53 11.63
N GLN A 32 27.09 -28.82 10.73
CA GLN A 32 27.68 -27.50 11.00
C GLN A 32 26.57 -26.44 11.01
N ILE A 33 26.49 -25.68 12.09
CA ILE A 33 25.55 -24.56 12.27
C ILE A 33 26.11 -23.37 11.49
N ASN A 34 25.55 -23.11 10.31
CA ASN A 34 25.74 -21.84 9.60
C ASN A 34 24.79 -20.81 10.18
N HIS A 35 25.34 -19.79 10.86
CA HIS A 35 24.63 -18.55 11.18
C HIS A 35 24.28 -17.83 9.87
N SER A 36 23.07 -18.09 9.37
CA SER A 36 22.49 -17.31 8.29
C SER A 36 22.05 -15.96 8.85
N SER A 37 22.60 -14.90 8.25
CA SER A 37 22.26 -13.51 8.49
C SER A 37 20.76 -13.24 8.21
N PRO A 38 20.12 -12.29 8.91
CA PRO A 38 18.70 -12.01 8.70
C PRO A 38 18.48 -11.48 7.29
N LYS A 39 17.58 -12.14 6.55
CA LYS A 39 17.15 -11.73 5.21
C LYS A 39 16.66 -10.27 5.22
N LYS A 40 17.10 -9.52 4.20
CA LYS A 40 16.75 -8.13 3.88
C LYS A 40 15.24 -7.87 4.02
N LYS A 41 14.87 -6.87 4.82
CA LYS A 41 13.55 -6.23 4.76
C LYS A 41 13.49 -5.37 3.49
N GLU A 42 12.94 -5.92 2.42
CA GLU A 42 12.59 -5.14 1.22
C GLU A 42 11.39 -4.23 1.49
N ALA A 43 11.32 -3.12 0.74
CA ALA A 43 10.41 -2.00 0.89
C ALA A 43 8.92 -2.37 0.84
N LEU A 44 8.10 -1.49 1.43
CA LEU A 44 6.65 -1.61 1.70
C LEU A 44 5.78 -2.03 0.49
N HIS A 45 5.69 -3.33 0.23
CA HIS A 45 4.52 -3.95 -0.39
C HIS A 45 4.05 -5.07 0.51
N ILE A 46 3.02 -4.80 1.30
CA ILE A 46 2.35 -5.85 2.09
C ILE A 46 1.76 -6.83 1.06
N GLY A 47 2.17 -8.10 1.14
CA GLY A 47 1.84 -9.14 0.17
C GLY A 47 0.35 -9.17 -0.19
N LYS A 48 0.05 -9.47 -1.45
CA LYS A 48 -1.31 -9.66 -1.97
C LYS A 48 -1.98 -10.86 -1.30
N ILE A 49 -2.42 -10.70 -0.05
CA ILE A 49 -3.28 -11.67 0.61
C ILE A 49 -4.69 -11.40 0.08
N ALA A 50 -5.21 -12.32 -0.72
CA ALA A 50 -6.57 -12.27 -1.25
C ALA A 50 -7.27 -13.59 -0.90
N PRO A 51 -8.46 -13.54 -0.28
CA PRO A 51 -9.23 -14.75 -0.06
C PRO A 51 -9.60 -15.44 -1.38
N LEU A 52 -9.66 -16.77 -1.36
CA LEU A 52 -9.99 -17.60 -2.52
C LEU A 52 -11.50 -17.65 -2.82
N ASN A 53 -12.33 -17.44 -1.79
CA ASN A 53 -13.76 -17.68 -1.83
C ASN A 53 -14.61 -16.40 -1.66
N ILE A 54 -14.10 -15.24 -2.08
CA ILE A 54 -14.78 -13.93 -1.89
C ILE A 54 -16.19 -13.94 -2.49
N LEU A 55 -16.34 -14.38 -3.74
CA LEU A 55 -17.62 -14.35 -4.46
C LEU A 55 -18.66 -15.29 -3.84
N GLU A 56 -18.23 -16.49 -3.44
CA GLU A 56 -19.07 -17.47 -2.75
C GLU A 56 -19.56 -16.92 -1.42
N GLN A 57 -18.65 -16.40 -0.59
CA GLN A 57 -18.99 -15.85 0.71
C GLN A 57 -19.83 -14.59 0.62
N GLN A 58 -19.60 -13.75 -0.39
CA GLN A 58 -20.44 -12.59 -0.67
C GLN A 58 -21.88 -13.00 -1.03
N THR A 59 -22.02 -14.02 -1.89
CA THR A 59 -23.33 -14.54 -2.28
C THR A 59 -24.07 -15.12 -1.07
N LEU A 60 -23.39 -15.93 -0.26
CA LEU A 60 -23.95 -16.48 0.98
C LEU A 60 -24.36 -15.38 1.97
N PHE A 61 -23.51 -14.36 2.14
CA PHE A 61 -23.77 -13.23 3.02
C PHE A 61 -25.07 -12.51 2.65
N PHE A 62 -25.27 -12.19 1.37
CA PHE A 62 -26.49 -11.51 0.92
C PHE A 62 -27.72 -12.42 0.94
N ASN A 63 -27.59 -13.70 0.57
CA ASN A 63 -28.70 -14.66 0.62
C ASN A 63 -29.20 -14.95 2.04
N THR A 64 -28.37 -14.67 3.04
CA THR A 64 -28.69 -14.86 4.47
C THR A 64 -29.09 -13.55 5.14
N ASN A 65 -29.57 -12.57 4.36
CA ASN A 65 -29.96 -11.23 4.83
C ASN A 65 -28.84 -10.51 5.60
N CYS A 66 -27.59 -10.73 5.23
CA CYS A 66 -26.41 -10.12 5.86
C CYS A 66 -26.20 -10.54 7.33
N LEU A 67 -26.65 -11.73 7.73
CA LEU A 67 -26.63 -12.18 9.14
C LEU A 67 -25.52 -13.19 9.47
N ILE A 68 -24.86 -13.79 8.47
CA ILE A 68 -23.81 -14.79 8.68
C ILE A 68 -22.43 -14.18 8.42
N ASN A 69 -21.51 -14.32 9.38
CA ASN A 69 -20.13 -13.89 9.21
C ASN A 69 -19.42 -14.74 8.13
N PRO A 70 -18.83 -14.12 7.10
CA PRO A 70 -18.02 -14.83 6.10
C PRO A 70 -16.87 -15.65 6.71
N ILE A 71 -16.63 -16.84 6.19
CA ILE A 71 -15.42 -17.61 6.48
C ILE A 71 -14.47 -17.51 5.29
N LEU A 72 -13.35 -16.82 5.49
CA LEU A 72 -12.39 -16.52 4.42
C LEU A 72 -11.30 -17.59 4.34
N LEU A 73 -11.14 -18.15 3.14
CA LEU A 73 -10.10 -19.13 2.83
C LEU A 73 -8.92 -18.43 2.16
N TYR A 74 -7.71 -18.73 2.58
CA TYR A 74 -6.48 -18.15 2.04
C TYR A 74 -5.59 -19.22 1.43
N PRO A 75 -4.75 -18.88 0.43
CA PRO A 75 -3.74 -19.79 -0.10
C PRO A 75 -2.83 -20.31 1.00
N GLU A 76 -2.42 -21.57 0.90
CA GLU A 76 -1.47 -22.18 1.83
C GLU A 76 -0.15 -21.38 1.88
N GLY A 77 0.41 -21.22 3.08
CA GLY A 77 1.62 -20.41 3.30
C GLY A 77 1.39 -18.90 3.37
N SER A 78 0.14 -18.41 3.32
CA SER A 78 -0.18 -17.00 3.53
C SER A 78 0.21 -16.54 4.95
N ASN A 79 1.03 -15.48 5.06
CA ASN A 79 1.40 -14.90 6.36
C ASN A 79 0.29 -13.96 6.89
N LEU A 80 -0.81 -14.55 7.36
CA LEU A 80 -1.98 -13.82 7.87
C LEU A 80 -1.66 -13.02 9.15
N ILE A 81 -0.89 -13.62 10.06
CA ILE A 81 -0.48 -13.00 11.33
C ILE A 81 0.38 -11.76 11.06
N GLY A 82 1.43 -11.92 10.25
CA GLY A 82 2.29 -10.79 9.88
C GLY A 82 1.58 -9.70 9.05
N TYR A 83 0.43 -10.01 8.43
CA TYR A 83 -0.40 -9.03 7.74
C TYR A 83 -1.26 -8.21 8.71
N THR A 84 -1.83 -8.85 9.73
CA THR A 84 -2.77 -8.24 10.67
C THR A 84 -2.08 -7.54 11.84
N GLU A 85 -0.96 -8.07 12.34
CA GLU A 85 -0.24 -7.53 13.50
C GLU A 85 0.75 -6.39 13.16
N LYS A 86 1.01 -6.16 11.87
CA LYS A 86 2.00 -5.16 11.42
C LYS A 86 1.63 -3.72 11.81
N PHE A 87 0.34 -3.46 11.95
CA PHE A 87 -0.19 -2.17 12.39
C PHE A 87 -1.03 -2.42 13.63
N GLN A 88 -1.06 -1.46 14.54
CA GLN A 88 -1.89 -1.52 15.72
C GLN A 88 -3.06 -0.54 15.55
N PRO A 89 -4.29 -0.94 15.90
CA PRO A 89 -5.43 -0.04 15.81
C PRO A 89 -5.27 1.06 16.87
N HIS A 90 -5.61 2.29 16.50
CA HIS A 90 -5.66 3.41 17.45
C HIS A 90 -6.90 4.27 17.21
N ASN A 91 -7.33 5.02 18.22
CA ASN A 91 -8.53 5.88 18.17
C ASN A 91 -8.23 7.38 18.17
N GLN A 92 -6.96 7.77 18.07
CA GLN A 92 -6.52 9.18 18.17
C GLN A 92 -7.35 10.13 17.29
N TYR A 93 -7.70 9.72 16.07
CA TYR A 93 -8.47 10.53 15.11
C TYR A 93 -9.88 10.00 14.86
N LEU A 94 -10.41 9.16 15.76
CA LEU A 94 -11.74 8.57 15.58
C LEU A 94 -12.84 9.64 15.56
N ASN A 95 -12.78 10.59 16.49
CA ASN A 95 -13.75 11.69 16.54
C ASN A 95 -13.67 12.57 15.28
N ALA A 96 -12.46 12.83 14.78
CA ALA A 96 -12.27 13.56 13.52
C ALA A 96 -12.88 12.77 12.34
N ALA A 97 -12.64 11.46 12.27
CA ALA A 97 -13.24 10.60 11.25
C ALA A 97 -14.78 10.65 11.28
N ILE A 98 -15.38 10.52 12.47
CA ILE A 98 -16.83 10.61 12.65
C ILE A 98 -17.34 11.98 12.20
N ASN A 99 -16.73 13.07 12.66
CA ASN A 99 -17.15 14.42 12.29
C ASN A 99 -17.09 14.67 10.78
N ILE A 100 -16.04 14.18 10.10
CA ILE A 100 -15.92 14.30 8.64
C ILE A 100 -17.06 13.54 7.93
N LEU A 101 -17.38 12.33 8.37
CA LEU A 101 -18.46 11.51 7.80
C LEU A 101 -19.83 12.13 8.08
N GLU A 102 -20.10 12.55 9.32
CA GLU A 102 -21.36 13.20 9.69
C GLU A 102 -21.58 14.50 8.92
N ASN A 103 -20.57 15.38 8.86
CA ASN A 103 -20.68 16.64 8.13
C ASN A 103 -20.85 16.42 6.63
N GLY A 104 -20.17 15.42 6.06
CA GLY A 104 -20.40 15.04 4.67
C GLY A 104 -21.84 14.53 4.44
N LEU A 105 -22.43 13.78 5.37
CA LEU A 105 -23.84 13.37 5.27
C LEU A 105 -24.79 14.55 5.42
N LEU A 106 -24.48 15.51 6.29
CA LEU A 106 -25.29 16.71 6.45
C LEU A 106 -25.38 17.50 5.13
N ASP A 107 -24.26 17.64 4.43
CA ASP A 107 -24.18 18.36 3.16
C ASP A 107 -24.73 17.57 1.96
N TYR A 108 -24.35 16.29 1.82
CA TYR A 108 -24.64 15.49 0.62
C TYR A 108 -25.79 14.49 0.79
N LYS A 109 -26.30 14.30 2.01
CA LYS A 109 -27.39 13.37 2.40
C LYS A 109 -27.07 11.89 2.30
N SER A 110 -26.21 11.45 1.38
CA SER A 110 -25.80 10.04 1.26
C SER A 110 -24.41 9.88 0.64
N GLU A 111 -23.83 8.68 0.76
CA GLU A 111 -22.56 8.31 0.11
C GLU A 111 -22.66 8.44 -1.42
N SER A 112 -23.76 7.95 -2.01
CA SER A 112 -23.97 8.00 -3.45
C SER A 112 -24.00 9.43 -3.97
N ASN A 113 -24.67 10.35 -3.27
CA ASN A 113 -24.65 11.78 -3.61
C ASN A 113 -23.27 12.42 -3.42
N PHE A 114 -22.53 12.01 -2.39
CA PHE A 114 -21.16 12.46 -2.17
C PHE A 114 -20.20 12.03 -3.30
N TYR A 115 -20.44 10.87 -3.94
CA TYR A 115 -19.65 10.43 -5.10
C TYR A 115 -20.31 10.70 -6.45
N GLN A 116 -21.53 11.24 -6.48
CA GLN A 116 -22.24 11.54 -7.71
C GLN A 116 -21.43 12.53 -8.53
N SER A 117 -21.10 12.13 -9.76
CA SER A 117 -20.48 12.98 -10.76
C SER A 117 -21.57 13.41 -11.74
N GLU A 118 -21.51 14.65 -12.21
CA GLU A 118 -22.35 15.10 -13.33
C GLU A 118 -21.92 14.44 -14.65
N TYR A 119 -20.74 13.79 -14.67
CA TYR A 119 -20.16 13.16 -15.85
C TYR A 119 -20.20 11.62 -15.75
N SER A 120 -20.41 11.00 -16.90
CA SER A 120 -20.23 9.57 -17.08
C SER A 120 -18.76 9.15 -16.92
N ASN A 121 -18.54 7.84 -16.75
CA ASN A 121 -17.21 7.28 -16.76
C ASN A 121 -16.52 7.53 -18.10
N LEU A 122 -15.22 7.83 -18.05
CA LEU A 122 -14.40 8.09 -19.21
C LEU A 122 -14.19 6.81 -20.03
N SER A 123 -14.05 6.97 -21.35
CA SER A 123 -13.58 5.91 -22.22
C SER A 123 -12.10 5.59 -21.95
N GLN A 124 -11.65 4.44 -22.45
CA GLN A 124 -10.23 4.06 -22.39
C GLN A 124 -9.34 5.04 -23.15
N SER A 125 -9.76 5.49 -24.34
CA SER A 125 -9.02 6.48 -25.11
C SER A 125 -8.90 7.81 -24.36
N LYS A 126 -10.00 8.30 -23.77
CA LYS A 126 -9.97 9.58 -23.07
C LYS A 126 -9.18 9.50 -21.77
N THR A 127 -9.28 8.39 -21.04
CA THR A 127 -8.45 8.14 -19.86
C THR A 127 -6.97 8.13 -20.24
N LEU A 128 -6.59 7.45 -21.32
CA LEU A 128 -5.20 7.45 -21.78
C LEU A 128 -4.73 8.87 -22.10
N GLU A 129 -5.52 9.66 -22.84
CA GLU A 129 -5.20 11.05 -23.18
C GLU A 129 -4.93 11.92 -21.94
N GLU A 130 -5.81 11.86 -20.93
CA GLU A 130 -5.65 12.64 -19.69
C GLU A 130 -4.34 12.28 -18.96
N PHE A 131 -4.03 10.98 -18.85
CA PHE A 131 -2.76 10.54 -18.27
C PHE A 131 -1.55 10.99 -19.10
N GLN A 132 -1.64 10.95 -20.43
CA GLN A 132 -0.57 11.40 -21.32
C GLN A 132 -0.29 12.89 -21.12
N VAL A 133 -1.32 13.73 -21.17
CA VAL A 133 -1.23 15.18 -20.95
C VAL A 133 -0.60 15.48 -19.58
N TYR A 134 -1.01 14.77 -18.53
CA TYR A 134 -0.45 14.96 -17.19
C TYR A 134 1.04 14.59 -17.13
N LEU A 135 1.45 13.49 -17.77
CA LEU A 135 2.86 13.05 -17.83
C LEU A 135 3.73 13.97 -18.69
N ASP A 136 3.19 14.49 -19.81
CA ASP A 136 3.86 15.43 -20.69
C ASP A 136 4.11 16.77 -19.97
N THR A 137 3.09 17.25 -19.23
CA THR A 137 3.21 18.47 -18.42
C THR A 137 4.31 18.36 -17.35
N LEU A 138 4.51 17.15 -16.82
CA LEU A 138 5.57 16.86 -15.85
C LEU A 138 6.93 16.54 -16.50
N GLY A 139 6.99 16.41 -17.83
CA GLY A 139 8.21 16.05 -18.57
C GLY A 139 8.72 14.64 -18.29
N ILE A 140 7.82 13.71 -17.89
CA ILE A 140 8.18 12.33 -17.50
C ILE A 140 7.55 11.25 -18.40
N ARG A 141 6.93 11.63 -19.51
CA ARG A 141 6.26 10.74 -20.47
C ARG A 141 7.08 9.50 -20.84
N ASN A 142 8.36 9.70 -21.15
CA ASN A 142 9.26 8.63 -21.61
C ASN A 142 9.74 7.70 -20.48
N THR A 143 9.39 8.00 -19.23
CA THR A 143 9.75 7.20 -18.05
C THR A 143 8.58 6.37 -17.52
N VAL A 144 7.43 6.42 -18.20
CA VAL A 144 6.18 5.81 -17.73
C VAL A 144 5.44 5.09 -18.87
N GLU A 145 5.17 3.81 -18.66
CA GLU A 145 4.25 3.02 -19.47
C GLU A 145 2.86 2.99 -18.82
N ILE A 146 1.79 3.10 -19.61
CA ILE A 146 0.41 2.98 -19.14
C ILE A 146 -0.18 1.70 -19.74
N ILE A 147 -0.65 0.80 -18.89
CA ILE A 147 -1.34 -0.43 -19.29
C ILE A 147 -2.75 -0.47 -18.73
N PHE A 148 -3.68 -1.03 -19.50
CA PHE A 148 -5.04 -1.29 -19.05
C PHE A 148 -5.20 -2.78 -18.77
N SER A 149 -5.75 -3.14 -17.62
CA SER A 149 -5.86 -4.53 -17.20
C SER A 149 -7.20 -4.87 -16.55
N PRO A 150 -7.93 -5.88 -17.06
CA PRO A 150 -9.15 -6.38 -16.40
C PRO A 150 -8.85 -7.18 -15.12
N SER A 151 -7.59 -7.61 -14.92
CA SER A 151 -7.16 -8.32 -13.71
C SER A 151 -6.54 -7.40 -12.65
N ALA A 152 -6.60 -6.08 -12.86
CA ALA A 152 -6.14 -5.12 -11.88
C ALA A 152 -6.99 -5.20 -10.59
N ILE A 153 -6.32 -5.25 -9.44
CA ILE A 153 -6.97 -5.36 -8.13
C ILE A 153 -7.42 -3.98 -7.62
N ALA A 154 -6.64 -2.94 -7.94
CA ALA A 154 -6.93 -1.56 -7.62
C ALA A 154 -7.31 -0.82 -8.91
N PRO A 155 -8.14 0.24 -8.82
CA PRO A 155 -8.49 1.05 -9.97
C PRO A 155 -7.25 1.60 -10.70
N THR A 156 -6.25 2.09 -9.96
CA THR A 156 -4.94 2.47 -10.49
C THR A 156 -3.88 1.94 -9.54
N ALA A 157 -2.73 1.54 -10.09
CA ALA A 157 -1.54 1.25 -9.33
C ALA A 157 -0.29 1.66 -10.11
N VAL A 158 0.69 2.23 -9.42
CA VAL A 158 2.02 2.50 -9.98
C VAL A 158 3.00 1.46 -9.48
N THR A 159 3.60 0.73 -10.41
CA THR A 159 4.72 -0.16 -10.12
C THR A 159 5.99 0.42 -10.72
N HIS A 160 7.11 0.20 -10.06
CA HIS A 160 8.38 0.70 -10.55
C HIS A 160 9.34 -0.44 -10.84
N ASN A 161 9.92 -0.45 -12.04
CA ASN A 161 10.96 -1.41 -12.39
C ASN A 161 12.35 -0.82 -12.10
N PRO A 162 13.05 -1.26 -11.02
CA PRO A 162 14.35 -0.71 -10.64
C PRO A 162 15.47 -0.99 -11.66
N LYS A 163 15.27 -1.93 -12.61
CA LYS A 163 16.26 -2.27 -13.64
C LYS A 163 16.13 -1.38 -14.87
N THR A 164 14.91 -1.18 -15.36
CA THR A 164 14.66 -0.37 -16.56
C THR A 164 14.49 1.11 -16.25
N LEU A 165 14.29 1.47 -14.97
CA LEU A 165 13.92 2.82 -14.51
C LEU A 165 12.59 3.33 -15.11
N VAL A 166 11.84 2.45 -15.78
CA VAL A 166 10.50 2.73 -16.30
C VAL A 166 9.48 2.37 -15.22
N SER A 167 8.56 3.29 -14.96
CA SER A 167 7.40 3.07 -14.12
C SER A 167 6.25 2.55 -14.97
N GLN A 168 5.43 1.66 -14.43
CA GLN A 168 4.23 1.19 -15.10
C GLN A 168 3.01 1.60 -14.28
N ILE A 169 2.11 2.34 -14.92
CA ILE A 169 0.80 2.67 -14.39
C ILE A 169 -0.18 1.63 -14.93
N THR A 170 -0.73 0.82 -14.04
CA THR A 170 -1.82 -0.10 -14.38
C THR A 170 -3.15 0.56 -14.07
N VAL A 171 -4.00 0.69 -15.08
CA VAL A 171 -5.38 1.16 -14.95
C VAL A 171 -6.33 -0.04 -15.07
N GLY A 172 -7.20 -0.22 -14.08
CA GLY A 172 -8.15 -1.30 -14.03
C GLY A 172 -9.32 -1.13 -15.01
N LEU A 173 -9.73 -2.23 -15.63
CA LEU A 173 -10.95 -2.30 -16.43
C LEU A 173 -12.07 -3.01 -15.64
N PRO A 174 -13.34 -2.55 -15.75
CA PRO A 174 -13.78 -1.38 -16.49
C PRO A 174 -13.37 -0.06 -15.80
N ILE A 175 -13.28 1.01 -16.59
CA ILE A 175 -12.88 2.33 -16.09
C ILE A 175 -13.98 2.89 -15.20
N SER A 176 -13.59 3.32 -14.00
CA SER A 176 -14.48 3.85 -12.95
C SER A 176 -14.27 5.34 -12.67
N TYR A 177 -13.40 6.00 -13.46
CA TYR A 177 -13.14 7.43 -13.35
C TYR A 177 -14.08 8.23 -14.23
N CYS A 178 -14.62 9.30 -13.67
CA CYS A 178 -15.22 10.39 -14.42
C CYS A 178 -14.21 11.53 -14.59
N LYS A 179 -14.56 12.51 -15.42
CA LYS A 179 -13.73 13.70 -15.70
C LYS A 179 -13.29 14.46 -14.45
N GLU A 180 -14.13 14.54 -13.42
CA GLU A 180 -13.82 15.29 -12.20
C GLU A 180 -12.89 14.53 -11.25
N ARG A 181 -12.89 13.19 -11.32
CA ARG A 181 -12.12 12.35 -10.39
C ARG A 181 -10.75 11.96 -10.93
N ILE A 182 -10.58 11.91 -12.25
CA ILE A 182 -9.32 11.46 -12.86
C ILE A 182 -8.14 12.35 -12.43
N GLN A 183 -8.35 13.65 -12.30
CA GLN A 183 -7.29 14.57 -11.84
C GLN A 183 -6.83 14.23 -10.42
N GLY A 184 -7.76 13.93 -9.51
CA GLY A 184 -7.43 13.50 -8.15
C GLY A 184 -6.65 12.18 -8.12
N VAL A 185 -6.99 11.24 -9.01
CA VAL A 185 -6.26 9.96 -9.17
C VAL A 185 -4.83 10.21 -9.68
N MET A 186 -4.65 11.07 -10.69
CA MET A 186 -3.32 11.42 -11.20
C MET A 186 -2.49 12.17 -10.16
N ASN A 187 -3.09 13.08 -9.40
CA ASN A 187 -2.41 13.77 -8.30
C ASN A 187 -1.96 12.79 -7.20
N HIS A 188 -2.77 11.78 -6.88
CA HIS A 188 -2.46 10.75 -5.90
C HIS A 188 -1.30 9.85 -6.39
N GLU A 189 -1.50 9.18 -7.52
CA GLU A 189 -0.60 8.13 -8.02
C GLU A 189 0.67 8.71 -8.64
N ILE A 190 0.53 9.75 -9.46
CA ILE A 190 1.66 10.35 -10.19
C ILE A 190 2.22 11.52 -9.40
N GLY A 191 1.39 12.52 -9.13
CA GLY A 191 1.80 13.78 -8.51
C GLY A 191 2.35 13.61 -7.09
N THR A 192 2.02 12.51 -6.40
CA THR A 192 2.54 12.21 -5.06
C THR A 192 3.50 11.03 -5.12
N HIS A 193 2.98 9.82 -5.32
CA HIS A 193 3.81 8.62 -5.16
C HIS A 193 4.93 8.52 -6.18
N LEU A 194 4.63 8.68 -7.47
CA LEU A 194 5.64 8.54 -8.51
C LEU A 194 6.70 9.64 -8.42
N LEU A 195 6.30 10.92 -8.36
CA LEU A 195 7.27 12.02 -8.31
C LEU A 195 8.18 11.93 -7.09
N ARG A 196 7.63 11.69 -5.89
CA ARG A 196 8.45 11.50 -4.67
C ARG A 196 9.35 10.28 -4.78
N THR A 197 8.91 9.21 -5.45
CA THR A 197 9.75 8.04 -5.74
C THR A 197 10.90 8.38 -6.68
N LEU A 198 10.66 9.18 -7.73
CA LEU A 198 11.71 9.61 -8.66
C LEU A 198 12.73 10.51 -7.97
N ASN A 199 12.27 11.45 -7.14
CA ASN A 199 13.14 12.36 -6.39
C ASN A 199 13.96 11.62 -5.33
N GLU A 200 13.35 10.68 -4.59
CA GLU A 200 14.03 9.83 -3.59
C GLU A 200 15.26 9.11 -4.15
N ARG A 201 15.31 8.81 -5.46
CA ARG A 201 16.46 8.13 -6.08
C ARG A 201 17.68 9.00 -6.26
N LYS A 202 17.46 10.31 -6.37
CA LYS A 202 18.52 11.29 -6.53
C LYS A 202 19.19 11.60 -5.20
N GLN A 203 18.49 11.31 -4.09
CA GLN A 203 18.97 11.59 -2.76
C GLN A 203 20.04 10.61 -2.29
N ILE A 204 20.98 11.10 -1.49
CA ILE A 204 22.12 10.33 -0.98
C ILE A 204 21.71 9.14 -0.09
N TRP A 205 20.48 9.17 0.44
CA TRP A 205 19.89 8.13 1.28
C TRP A 205 19.11 7.07 0.51
N TYR A 206 19.05 7.15 -0.83
CA TYR A 206 18.36 6.15 -1.63
C TYR A 206 18.86 4.73 -1.31
N LYS A 207 17.92 3.84 -0.95
CA LYS A 207 18.18 2.45 -0.48
C LYS A 207 19.04 2.35 0.79
N LYS A 208 19.29 3.44 1.51
CA LYS A 208 20.16 3.52 2.69
C LYS A 208 19.52 4.34 3.82
N ARG A 209 18.18 4.43 3.87
CA ARG A 209 17.43 5.28 4.82
C ARG A 209 17.86 5.09 6.28
N ASP A 210 18.01 3.85 6.71
CA ASP A 210 18.44 3.51 8.08
C ASP A 210 19.83 4.08 8.42
N LYS A 211 20.76 4.11 7.46
CA LYS A 211 22.10 4.68 7.63
C LYS A 211 22.05 6.18 7.97
N TYR A 212 21.09 6.89 7.41
CA TYR A 212 20.89 8.32 7.62
C TYR A 212 19.83 8.61 8.68
N GLY A 213 19.32 7.57 9.36
CA GLY A 213 18.33 7.70 10.42
C GLY A 213 17.00 8.33 9.96
N LEU A 214 16.59 8.15 8.70
CA LEU A 214 15.29 8.67 8.23
C LEU A 214 14.12 7.88 8.82
N GLY A 215 13.06 8.60 9.20
CA GLY A 215 11.83 8.03 9.70
C GLY A 215 11.02 7.23 8.66
N ALA A 216 10.01 6.52 9.17
CA ALA A 216 9.01 5.87 8.33
C ALA A 216 8.11 6.93 7.69
N TYR A 217 8.08 6.97 6.36
CA TYR A 217 7.39 8.02 5.59
C TYR A 217 5.96 7.65 5.17
N ILE A 218 5.51 6.42 5.44
CA ILE A 218 4.24 5.90 4.86
C ILE A 218 3.04 6.76 5.25
N GLU A 219 2.98 7.21 6.50
CA GLU A 219 1.90 8.07 6.97
C GLU A 219 1.90 9.43 6.27
N THR A 220 3.07 10.05 6.11
CA THR A 220 3.22 11.30 5.36
C THR A 220 2.87 11.13 3.89
N GLU A 221 3.29 10.04 3.28
CA GLU A 221 3.06 9.73 1.87
C GLU A 221 1.57 9.55 1.57
N GLU A 222 0.88 8.66 2.29
CA GLU A 222 -0.55 8.40 2.09
C GLU A 222 -1.42 9.59 2.53
N GLY A 223 -0.96 10.35 3.54
CA GLY A 223 -1.58 11.60 3.96
C GLY A 223 -1.55 12.66 2.85
N LEU A 224 -0.38 12.91 2.25
CA LEU A 224 -0.25 13.81 1.10
C LEU A 224 -1.12 13.34 -0.06
N ALA A 225 -1.07 12.05 -0.39
CA ALA A 225 -1.81 11.49 -1.49
C ALA A 225 -3.33 11.63 -1.27
N SER A 226 -3.80 11.51 -0.02
CA SER A 226 -5.20 11.76 0.34
C SER A 226 -5.60 13.22 0.15
N LEU A 227 -4.79 14.17 0.63
CA LEU A 227 -5.04 15.61 0.43
C LEU A 227 -5.05 15.99 -1.05
N HIS A 228 -4.13 15.43 -1.83
CA HIS A 228 -3.98 15.74 -3.25
C HIS A 228 -5.16 15.27 -4.11
N THR A 229 -5.91 14.26 -3.67
CA THR A 229 -7.18 13.89 -4.31
C THR A 229 -8.25 14.97 -4.20
N MET A 230 -8.16 15.83 -3.18
CA MET A 230 -9.16 16.86 -2.88
C MET A 230 -8.87 18.22 -3.53
N LEU A 231 -7.70 18.37 -4.17
CA LEU A 231 -7.27 19.67 -4.71
C LEU A 231 -8.20 20.23 -5.78
N ASP A 232 -8.77 19.40 -6.67
CA ASP A 232 -9.70 19.91 -7.69
C ASP A 232 -10.96 20.52 -7.07
N SER A 233 -11.53 19.84 -6.07
CA SER A 233 -12.66 20.35 -5.28
C SER A 233 -12.28 21.63 -4.54
N ALA A 234 -11.07 21.67 -3.95
CA ALA A 234 -10.59 22.83 -3.21
C ALA A 234 -10.29 24.04 -4.11
N PHE A 235 -9.74 23.82 -5.31
CA PHE A 235 -9.44 24.88 -6.28
C PHE A 235 -10.68 25.41 -6.99
N SER A 236 -11.61 24.52 -7.36
CA SER A 236 -12.80 24.91 -8.12
C SER A 236 -13.94 25.41 -7.24
N GLY A 237 -13.97 25.04 -5.96
CA GLY A 237 -15.04 25.38 -5.03
C GLY A 237 -16.39 24.71 -5.35
N ARG A 238 -16.47 23.90 -6.41
CA ARG A 238 -17.71 23.24 -6.88
C ARG A 238 -18.26 22.23 -5.87
N ARG A 239 -17.37 21.64 -5.06
CA ARG A 239 -17.70 20.66 -4.03
C ARG A 239 -16.86 20.94 -2.78
N LYS A 240 -17.43 20.66 -1.61
CA LYS A 240 -16.69 20.69 -0.35
C LYS A 240 -15.66 19.54 -0.31
N PRO A 241 -14.37 19.81 -0.04
CA PRO A 241 -13.30 18.82 -0.10
C PRO A 241 -13.21 17.96 1.18
N TYR A 242 -14.25 17.17 1.45
CA TYR A 242 -14.23 16.23 2.58
C TYR A 242 -13.26 15.08 2.35
N LEU A 243 -12.46 14.74 3.36
CA LEU A 243 -11.61 13.56 3.43
C LEU A 243 -12.43 12.28 3.70
N TRP A 244 -13.62 12.18 3.11
CA TRP A 244 -14.63 11.15 3.37
C TRP A 244 -14.06 9.74 3.28
N ARG A 245 -13.33 9.42 2.20
CA ARG A 245 -12.78 8.08 2.00
C ARG A 245 -11.72 7.73 3.04
N ALA A 246 -10.85 8.68 3.40
CA ALA A 246 -9.85 8.48 4.45
C ALA A 246 -10.52 8.31 5.82
N ALA A 247 -11.55 9.11 6.12
CA ALA A 247 -12.34 9.01 7.33
C ALA A 247 -13.07 7.66 7.44
N LEU A 248 -13.70 7.21 6.36
CA LEU A 248 -14.36 5.91 6.27
C LEU A 248 -13.38 4.77 6.53
N HIS A 249 -12.21 4.77 5.88
CA HIS A 249 -11.19 3.75 6.10
C HIS A 249 -10.68 3.74 7.55
N TYR A 250 -10.45 4.93 8.14
CA TYR A 250 -10.04 5.02 9.55
C TYR A 250 -11.10 4.45 10.50
N TYR A 251 -12.36 4.82 10.28
CA TYR A 251 -13.51 4.34 11.05
C TYR A 251 -13.66 2.81 10.92
N SER A 252 -13.68 2.30 9.69
CA SER A 252 -13.78 0.87 9.39
C SER A 252 -12.65 0.07 10.04
N SER A 253 -11.40 0.53 9.90
CA SER A 253 -10.24 -0.14 10.49
C SER A 253 -10.32 -0.17 12.02
N TYR A 254 -10.68 0.94 12.66
CA TYR A 254 -10.80 0.98 14.12
C TYR A 254 -11.90 0.02 14.61
N TYR A 255 -13.11 0.10 14.06
CA TYR A 255 -14.20 -0.76 14.50
C TYR A 255 -14.02 -2.23 14.11
N ALA A 256 -13.25 -2.56 13.07
CA ALA A 256 -12.86 -3.94 12.78
C ALA A 256 -12.12 -4.59 13.96
N SER A 257 -11.39 -3.82 14.78
CA SER A 257 -10.71 -4.34 15.98
C SER A 257 -11.65 -4.76 17.11
N MET A 258 -12.94 -4.39 17.03
CA MET A 258 -13.94 -4.63 18.09
C MET A 258 -15.17 -5.40 17.61
N CYS A 259 -15.49 -5.32 16.31
CA CYS A 259 -16.70 -5.89 15.73
C CYS A 259 -16.37 -7.16 14.92
N SER A 260 -17.33 -8.07 14.82
CA SER A 260 -17.40 -9.08 13.76
C SER A 260 -17.66 -8.44 12.38
N PHE A 261 -17.63 -9.25 11.32
CA PHE A 261 -17.95 -8.80 9.96
C PHE A 261 -19.37 -8.26 9.85
N VAL A 262 -20.36 -9.00 10.37
CA VAL A 262 -21.78 -8.61 10.34
C VAL A 262 -22.00 -7.32 11.12
N GLU A 263 -21.45 -7.21 12.33
CA GLU A 263 -21.60 -6.01 13.17
C GLU A 263 -20.96 -4.78 12.50
N LEU A 264 -19.78 -4.94 11.90
CA LEU A 264 -19.13 -3.84 11.18
C LEU A 264 -19.94 -3.45 9.93
N TYR A 265 -20.46 -4.43 9.19
CA TYR A 265 -21.31 -4.20 8.03
C TYR A 265 -22.57 -3.40 8.38
N GLN A 266 -23.26 -3.78 9.46
CA GLN A 266 -24.43 -3.04 9.94
C GLN A 266 -24.05 -1.62 10.40
N ARG A 267 -22.92 -1.49 11.09
CA ARG A 267 -22.43 -0.18 11.56
C ARG A 267 -22.09 0.77 10.41
N LEU A 268 -21.60 0.25 9.28
CA LEU A 268 -21.27 1.04 8.09
C LEU A 268 -22.49 1.43 7.25
N ASP A 269 -23.68 0.88 7.50
CA ASP A 269 -24.93 1.22 6.80
C ASP A 269 -25.19 2.73 6.79
N ARG A 270 -24.89 3.39 7.91
CA ARG A 270 -25.03 4.85 8.06
C ARG A 270 -24.21 5.65 7.05
N TYR A 271 -23.04 5.17 6.66
CA TYR A 271 -22.08 5.91 5.84
C TYR A 271 -21.91 5.34 4.43
N MET A 272 -22.50 4.19 4.13
CA MET A 272 -22.40 3.51 2.84
C MET A 272 -23.75 2.92 2.44
N ASP A 273 -24.45 3.62 1.54
CA ASP A 273 -25.78 3.24 1.07
C ASP A 273 -25.75 2.03 0.13
N ASP A 274 -24.65 1.85 -0.63
CA ASP A 274 -24.45 0.70 -1.51
C ASP A 274 -24.02 -0.55 -0.72
N PRO A 275 -24.86 -1.60 -0.64
CA PRO A 275 -24.58 -2.80 0.14
C PRO A 275 -23.37 -3.58 -0.37
N VAL A 276 -23.07 -3.53 -1.67
CA VAL A 276 -21.94 -4.25 -2.29
C VAL A 276 -20.64 -3.52 -2.00
N LYS A 277 -20.61 -2.19 -2.10
CA LYS A 277 -19.42 -1.39 -1.71
C LYS A 277 -19.12 -1.55 -0.23
N ARG A 278 -20.17 -1.53 0.60
CA ARG A 278 -20.05 -1.74 2.05
C ARG A 278 -19.47 -3.10 2.39
N PHE A 279 -19.92 -4.18 1.74
CA PHE A 279 -19.31 -5.51 1.92
C PHE A 279 -17.82 -5.50 1.56
N LYS A 280 -17.46 -4.84 0.46
CA LYS A 280 -16.05 -4.71 0.03
C LYS A 280 -15.21 -3.93 1.04
N GLU A 281 -15.76 -2.89 1.66
CA GLU A 281 -15.06 -2.11 2.70
C GLU A 281 -14.84 -2.96 3.97
N VAL A 282 -15.84 -3.71 4.43
CA VAL A 282 -15.67 -4.63 5.56
C VAL A 282 -14.63 -5.70 5.23
N LEU A 283 -14.73 -6.33 4.05
CA LEU A 283 -13.77 -7.32 3.57
C LEU A 283 -12.35 -6.78 3.53
N ARG A 284 -12.18 -5.53 3.09
CA ARG A 284 -10.89 -4.85 2.97
C ARG A 284 -10.17 -4.76 4.31
N VAL A 285 -10.88 -4.40 5.39
CA VAL A 285 -10.33 -4.28 6.74
C VAL A 285 -10.30 -5.62 7.49
N LYS A 286 -11.20 -6.56 7.20
CA LYS A 286 -11.20 -7.93 7.78
C LYS A 286 -10.26 -8.91 7.09
N ARG A 287 -9.65 -8.51 5.97
CA ARG A 287 -8.70 -9.32 5.23
C ARG A 287 -7.51 -9.70 6.10
N GLY A 288 -7.08 -10.95 5.99
CA GLY A 288 -6.06 -11.54 6.86
C GLY A 288 -6.64 -12.37 8.00
N ILE A 289 -7.96 -12.50 8.11
CA ILE A 289 -8.64 -13.26 9.16
C ILE A 289 -9.58 -14.27 8.53
N SER A 290 -9.46 -15.55 8.89
CA SER A 290 -10.33 -16.61 8.37
C SER A 290 -11.70 -16.60 9.02
N ASN A 291 -11.79 -16.63 10.35
CA ASN A 291 -13.05 -16.49 11.06
C ASN A 291 -13.37 -15.00 11.26
N THR A 292 -14.13 -14.42 10.34
CA THR A 292 -14.47 -12.98 10.41
C THR A 292 -15.53 -12.65 11.46
N GLY A 293 -16.08 -13.67 12.14
CA GLY A 293 -16.89 -13.49 13.34
C GLY A 293 -16.11 -12.96 14.54
N LEU A 294 -14.78 -13.00 14.49
CA LEU A 294 -13.91 -12.48 15.54
C LEU A 294 -13.52 -11.01 15.29
N PRO A 295 -13.31 -10.23 16.37
CA PRO A 295 -12.64 -8.94 16.29
C PRO A 295 -11.22 -9.08 15.71
N GLY A 296 -10.76 -8.05 15.03
CA GLY A 296 -9.46 -8.03 14.37
C GLY A 296 -9.54 -7.50 12.94
N GLY A 297 -8.42 -7.08 12.37
CA GLY A 297 -8.33 -6.70 10.97
C GLY A 297 -6.95 -6.20 10.56
N CYS A 298 -6.90 -5.56 9.39
CA CYS A 298 -5.76 -4.80 8.91
C CYS A 298 -6.01 -3.30 9.14
N TYR A 299 -5.13 -2.69 9.95
CA TYR A 299 -5.27 -1.29 10.38
C TYR A 299 -4.36 -0.33 9.62
N LYS A 300 -3.69 -0.83 8.56
CA LYS A 300 -2.73 -0.05 7.77
C LYS A 300 -3.34 1.21 7.18
N ASP A 301 -4.66 1.24 7.01
CA ASP A 301 -5.40 2.32 6.36
C ASP A 301 -5.78 3.47 7.29
N GLN A 302 -5.46 3.37 8.57
CA GLN A 302 -5.56 4.53 9.45
C GLN A 302 -4.58 5.65 9.04
N VAL A 303 -3.49 5.29 8.33
CA VAL A 303 -2.45 6.22 7.87
C VAL A 303 -2.95 7.28 6.88
N TYR A 304 -4.02 6.98 6.11
CA TYR A 304 -4.57 7.93 5.15
C TYR A 304 -5.11 9.18 5.85
N LEU A 305 -5.98 8.98 6.85
CA LEU A 305 -6.56 10.09 7.61
C LEU A 305 -5.55 10.67 8.60
N SER A 306 -4.83 9.82 9.34
CA SER A 306 -3.91 10.30 10.36
C SER A 306 -2.79 11.16 9.74
N GLY A 307 -2.24 10.72 8.61
CA GLY A 307 -1.27 11.49 7.83
C GLY A 307 -1.84 12.80 7.30
N ALA A 308 -3.05 12.78 6.73
CA ALA A 308 -3.71 13.98 6.23
C ALA A 308 -3.94 15.01 7.35
N ILE A 309 -4.44 14.57 8.52
CA ILE A 309 -4.64 15.46 9.68
C ILE A 309 -3.32 16.04 10.17
N LYS A 310 -2.27 15.24 10.35
CA LYS A 310 -0.95 15.72 10.80
C LYS A 310 -0.37 16.77 9.85
N ILE A 311 -0.50 16.55 8.53
CA ILE A 311 -0.05 17.51 7.52
C ILE A 311 -0.88 18.79 7.59
N LEU A 312 -2.21 18.68 7.69
CA LEU A 312 -3.08 19.86 7.80
C LEU A 312 -2.76 20.66 9.07
N GLN A 313 -2.57 20.03 10.23
CA GLN A 313 -2.22 20.71 11.48
C GLN A 313 -0.90 21.50 11.37
N ARG A 314 0.06 21.02 10.57
CA ARG A 314 1.37 21.65 10.37
C ARG A 314 1.50 22.41 9.05
N ARG A 315 0.42 22.56 8.26
CA ARG A 315 0.43 23.06 6.87
C ARG A 315 1.11 24.42 6.67
N LYS A 316 1.12 25.25 7.72
CA LYS A 316 1.74 26.59 7.70
C LYS A 316 3.26 26.52 7.84
N ASP A 317 3.78 25.50 8.50
CA ASP A 317 5.20 25.33 8.82
C ASP A 317 5.93 24.43 7.81
N ILE A 318 5.19 23.75 6.93
CA ILE A 318 5.74 22.80 5.97
C ILE A 318 6.37 23.51 4.78
N ASP A 319 7.65 23.21 4.53
CA ASP A 319 8.30 23.45 3.25
C ASP A 319 7.96 22.28 2.29
N PHE A 320 6.95 22.47 1.45
CA PHE A 320 6.49 21.43 0.53
C PHE A 320 7.52 21.07 -0.56
N TYR A 321 8.42 21.98 -0.93
CA TYR A 321 9.48 21.68 -1.90
C TYR A 321 10.51 20.73 -1.28
N LYS A 322 10.93 21.00 -0.05
CA LYS A 322 11.79 20.07 0.71
C LYS A 322 11.08 18.76 0.97
N LEU A 323 9.81 18.79 1.35
CA LEU A 323 9.04 17.56 1.56
C LEU A 323 9.03 16.71 0.28
N TYR A 324 9.03 17.32 -0.91
CA TYR A 324 9.09 16.65 -2.21
C TYR A 324 10.49 16.23 -2.68
N CYS A 325 11.58 16.58 -1.99
CA CYS A 325 12.94 16.19 -2.40
C CYS A 325 13.13 14.66 -2.40
N GLY A 326 12.33 13.94 -1.63
CA GLY A 326 12.29 12.49 -1.56
C GLY A 326 11.11 12.02 -0.72
N LYS A 327 11.19 10.79 -0.23
CA LYS A 327 10.19 10.22 0.68
C LYS A 327 10.53 10.56 2.13
N LEU A 328 10.49 11.84 2.48
CA LEU A 328 10.67 12.28 3.87
C LEU A 328 9.39 12.03 4.67
N SER A 329 9.54 11.64 5.94
CA SER A 329 8.43 11.75 6.90
C SER A 329 8.21 13.23 7.28
N LEU A 330 7.07 13.53 7.88
CA LEU A 330 6.79 14.89 8.36
C LEU A 330 7.75 15.28 9.47
N GLU A 331 8.16 14.33 10.31
CA GLU A 331 9.13 14.52 11.38
C GLU A 331 10.53 14.80 10.83
N ASP A 332 10.94 14.11 9.75
CA ASP A 332 12.23 14.36 9.08
C ASP A 332 12.34 15.79 8.55
N LEU A 333 11.22 16.43 8.18
CA LEU A 333 11.20 17.81 7.69
C LEU A 333 11.64 18.83 8.76
N PHE A 334 11.55 18.48 10.04
CA PHE A 334 11.91 19.37 11.15
C PHE A 334 13.29 19.05 11.74
N ARG A 335 14.07 18.20 11.08
CA ARG A 335 15.41 17.78 11.47
C ARG A 335 16.45 18.43 10.57
N GLN A 336 17.13 19.46 11.07
CA GLN A 336 18.06 20.25 10.27
C GLN A 336 19.16 19.38 9.64
N GLU A 337 19.64 18.38 10.37
CA GLU A 337 20.66 17.43 9.89
C GLU A 337 20.19 16.57 8.71
N ILE A 338 18.87 16.41 8.51
CA ILE A 338 18.29 15.76 7.33
C ILE A 338 18.10 16.78 6.20
N LEU A 339 17.66 18.00 6.53
CA LEU A 339 17.46 19.06 5.55
C LEU A 339 18.76 19.46 4.84
N ASP A 340 19.88 19.48 5.55
CA ASP A 340 21.20 19.78 5.00
C ASP A 340 21.69 18.74 3.99
N LEU A 341 21.11 17.53 4.01
CA LEU A 341 21.41 16.45 3.08
C LEU A 341 20.53 16.48 1.82
N CYS A 342 19.49 17.31 1.80
CA CYS A 342 18.52 17.35 0.71
C CYS A 342 19.14 17.97 -0.55
N ASP A 343 19.16 17.22 -1.64
CA ASP A 343 19.48 17.76 -2.97
C ASP A 343 18.20 18.24 -3.66
N LEU A 344 18.11 19.56 -3.89
CA LEU A 344 16.97 20.22 -4.53
C LEU A 344 17.23 20.58 -6.01
N SER A 345 18.43 20.30 -6.54
CA SER A 345 18.89 20.85 -7.83
C SER A 345 18.10 20.37 -9.05
N ASP A 346 17.60 19.13 -9.04
CA ASP A 346 16.81 18.55 -10.14
C ASP A 346 15.63 17.71 -9.61
N ILE A 347 14.89 18.26 -8.65
CA ILE A 347 13.68 17.59 -8.15
C ILE A 347 12.49 17.84 -9.09
N LYS A 348 11.67 16.82 -9.28
CA LYS A 348 10.39 16.94 -10.02
C LYS A 348 9.30 17.38 -9.06
N ILE A 349 8.67 18.50 -9.38
CA ILE A 349 7.59 19.09 -8.59
C ILE A 349 6.26 18.92 -9.36
N PRO A 350 5.17 18.52 -8.68
CA PRO A 350 3.86 18.43 -9.31
C PRO A 350 3.32 19.80 -9.72
N VAL A 351 2.51 19.82 -10.77
CA VAL A 351 1.90 21.05 -11.32
C VAL A 351 1.15 21.85 -10.26
N PHE A 352 0.43 21.18 -9.36
CA PHE A 352 -0.33 21.84 -8.30
C PHE A 352 0.54 22.53 -7.23
N LEU A 353 1.86 22.29 -7.20
CA LEU A 353 2.83 23.01 -6.35
C LEU A 353 3.56 24.15 -7.09
N SER A 354 3.27 24.38 -8.37
CA SER A 354 3.84 25.52 -9.12
C SER A 354 3.41 26.86 -8.53
N ASP A 355 2.17 26.95 -8.04
CA ASP A 355 1.66 28.07 -7.25
C ASP A 355 1.48 27.63 -5.80
N ILE A 356 2.53 27.83 -5.01
CA ILE A 356 2.55 27.43 -3.60
C ILE A 356 1.50 28.17 -2.76
N GLN A 357 1.15 29.40 -3.13
CA GLN A 357 0.16 30.18 -2.38
C GLN A 357 -1.23 29.61 -2.60
N LYS A 358 -1.59 29.34 -3.86
CA LYS A 358 -2.85 28.67 -4.21
C LYS A 358 -2.93 27.28 -3.58
N TYR A 359 -1.84 26.52 -3.57
CA TYR A 359 -1.79 25.23 -2.88
C TYR A 359 -2.04 25.35 -1.37
N LYS A 360 -1.38 26.29 -0.69
CA LYS A 360 -1.60 26.55 0.75
C LYS A 360 -3.04 26.98 1.04
N GLN A 361 -3.62 27.83 0.21
CA GLN A 361 -5.05 28.23 0.32
C GLN A 361 -5.99 27.03 0.16
N ALA A 362 -5.69 26.11 -0.78
CA ALA A 362 -6.45 24.88 -0.92
C ALA A 362 -6.34 24.00 0.33
N LEU A 363 -5.15 23.86 0.92
CA LEU A 363 -4.98 23.15 2.19
C LEU A 363 -5.74 23.81 3.33
N ASP A 364 -5.78 25.15 3.41
CA ASP A 364 -6.58 25.87 4.40
C ASP A 364 -8.09 25.64 4.21
N TYR A 365 -8.55 25.50 2.97
CA TYR A 365 -9.94 25.16 2.70
C TYR A 365 -10.26 23.70 3.07
N ILE A 366 -9.37 22.76 2.74
CA ILE A 366 -9.49 21.35 3.16
C ILE A 366 -9.49 21.25 4.69
N ALA A 367 -8.56 21.93 5.37
CA ALA A 367 -8.45 22.01 6.82
C ALA A 367 -9.78 22.43 7.48
N ARG A 368 -10.30 23.60 7.08
CA ARG A 368 -11.57 24.14 7.59
C ARG A 368 -12.76 23.23 7.32
N THR A 369 -12.85 22.66 6.11
CA THR A 369 -13.95 21.75 5.73
C THR A 369 -13.99 20.50 6.62
N ASN A 370 -12.82 20.00 7.02
CA ASN A 370 -12.68 18.76 7.78
C ASN A 370 -12.51 18.98 9.29
N GLY A 371 -12.69 20.21 9.78
CA GLY A 371 -12.58 20.53 11.22
C GLY A 371 -11.17 20.34 11.78
N VAL A 372 -10.13 20.54 10.96
CA VAL A 372 -8.73 20.49 11.37
C VAL A 372 -8.20 21.93 11.34
N GLU A 373 -8.09 22.58 12.48
CA GLU A 373 -7.56 23.96 12.54
C GLU A 373 -6.05 24.03 12.74
#